data_AF-A0A397THN2-F1
#
_entry.id   AF-A0A397THN2-F1
#
_cell.length_a   1.000
_cell.length_b   1.000
_cell.length_c   1.000
_cell.angle_alpha   90.00
_cell.angle_beta   90.00
_cell.angle_gamma   90.00
#
_symmetry.space_group_name_H-M   'P 1'
#
loop_
_entity.id
_entity.type
_entity.pdbx_description
1 polymer ?
#
loop_
_entity_poly.entity_id
_entity_poly.type
_entity_poly.pdbx_seq_one_letter_code
_entity_poly.pdbx_strand_id
1 'polypeptide(L)'
;MILGIGIDIIHLSRIQTLLLRKPTSLLHFSKRILSDGELKEFNIFLSNQKNNFSVNGLAQNNLKQDKVIIDNNIIRFLAVRWTLKEATYKALFPHYHLIWKDISINKIEGKPQLIIHNAKQKGINNIKIHSSVSHDKEYIISQVLIEGTID
;
A
#
# COMPACT_ATOMS: atom_id res chain seq x y z
N MET A 1 20.09 1.53 -18.48
CA MET A 1 19.41 0.40 -19.15
C MET A 1 18.14 0.07 -18.37
N ILE A 2 17.05 -0.36 -19.01
CA ILE A 2 15.86 -0.84 -18.27
C ILE A 2 16.21 -2.20 -17.66
N LEU A 3 16.05 -2.34 -16.34
CA LEU A 3 16.23 -3.61 -15.61
C LEU A 3 14.95 -4.45 -15.63
N GLY A 4 13.79 -3.79 -15.61
CA GLY A 4 12.52 -4.48 -15.74
C GLY A 4 11.32 -3.56 -15.63
N ILE A 5 10.17 -4.12 -16.01
CA ILE A 5 8.87 -3.48 -15.96
C ILE A 5 7.90 -4.38 -15.21
N GLY A 6 6.97 -3.78 -14.49
CA GLY A 6 5.92 -4.51 -13.82
C GLY A 6 4.62 -3.73 -13.81
N ILE A 7 3.54 -4.47 -13.96
CA ILE A 7 2.18 -3.94 -13.99
C ILE A 7 1.30 -4.80 -13.09
N ASP A 8 0.40 -4.16 -12.36
CA ASP A 8 -0.60 -4.85 -11.56
C ASP A 8 -1.92 -4.08 -11.56
N ILE A 9 -3.03 -4.82 -11.51
CA ILE A 9 -4.37 -4.29 -11.44
C ILE A 9 -5.14 -5.01 -10.31
N ILE A 10 -5.92 -4.24 -9.55
CA ILE A 10 -6.77 -4.79 -8.50
C ILE A 10 -8.18 -4.23 -8.58
N HIS A 11 -9.15 -5.10 -8.32
CA HIS A 11 -10.53 -4.72 -8.08
C HIS A 11 -10.74 -4.45 -6.59
N LEU A 12 -11.32 -3.30 -6.24
CA LEU A 12 -11.49 -2.85 -4.85
C LEU A 12 -12.38 -3.80 -4.04
N SER A 13 -13.39 -4.42 -4.66
CA SER A 13 -14.25 -5.37 -3.95
C SER A 13 -13.47 -6.59 -3.48
N ARG A 14 -12.41 -7.01 -4.19
CA ARG A 14 -11.53 -8.11 -3.73
C ARG A 14 -10.85 -7.76 -2.40
N ILE A 15 -10.38 -6.52 -2.27
CA ILE A 15 -9.80 -6.04 -1.01
C ILE A 15 -10.88 -5.92 0.05
N GLN A 16 -12.04 -5.34 -0.27
CA GLN A 16 -13.15 -5.23 0.65
C GLN A 16 -13.57 -6.59 1.23
N THR A 17 -13.80 -7.60 0.38
CA THR A 17 -14.16 -8.96 0.80
C THR A 17 -13.07 -9.56 1.70
N LEU A 18 -11.79 -9.35 1.37
CA LEU A 18 -10.68 -9.81 2.20
C LEU A 18 -10.71 -9.16 3.59
N LEU A 19 -10.91 -7.85 3.65
CA LEU A 19 -10.93 -7.07 4.88
C LEU A 19 -12.13 -7.39 5.77
N LEU A 20 -13.28 -7.73 5.17
CA LEU A 20 -14.51 -8.06 5.89
C LEU A 20 -14.60 -9.53 6.30
N ARG A 21 -13.71 -10.41 5.81
CA ARG A 21 -13.77 -11.86 6.02
C ARG A 21 -13.76 -12.28 7.50
N LYS A 22 -12.96 -11.61 8.34
CA LYS A 22 -12.85 -11.87 9.78
C LYS A 22 -12.65 -10.55 10.52
N PRO A 23 -13.04 -10.44 11.81
CA PRO A 23 -12.80 -9.23 12.60
C PRO A 23 -11.33 -8.78 12.65
N THR A 24 -10.40 -9.74 12.58
CA THR A 24 -8.95 -9.47 12.61
C THR A 24 -8.33 -9.28 11.22
N SER A 25 -9.09 -9.42 10.13
CA SER A 25 -8.58 -9.35 8.74
C SER A 25 -7.87 -8.04 8.46
N LEU A 26 -8.44 -6.90 8.87
CA LEU A 26 -7.82 -5.58 8.69
C LEU A 26 -6.43 -5.51 9.32
N LEU A 27 -6.32 -5.95 10.58
CA LEU A 27 -5.07 -5.95 11.34
C LEU A 27 -4.02 -6.87 10.71
N HIS A 28 -4.40 -8.10 10.35
CA HIS A 28 -3.45 -9.05 9.77
C HIS A 28 -3.01 -8.63 8.36
N PHE A 29 -3.95 -8.15 7.55
CA PHE A 29 -3.65 -7.74 6.19
C PHE A 29 -2.76 -6.50 6.16
N SER A 30 -3.08 -5.46 6.95
CA SER A 30 -2.24 -4.26 7.04
C SER A 30 -0.84 -4.58 7.53
N LYS A 31 -0.70 -5.39 8.61
CA LYS A 31 0.62 -5.83 9.12
C LYS A 31 1.42 -6.66 8.14
N ARG A 32 0.75 -7.39 7.24
CA ARG A 32 1.41 -8.20 6.21
C ARG A 32 1.96 -7.32 5.09
N ILE A 33 1.15 -6.39 4.59
CA ILE A 33 1.46 -5.67 3.36
C ILE A 33 2.24 -4.38 3.60
N LEU A 34 2.04 -3.70 4.73
CA LEU A 34 2.61 -2.39 5.00
C LEU A 34 4.01 -2.54 5.63
N SER A 35 4.94 -1.67 5.21
CA SER A 35 6.19 -1.46 5.94
C SER A 35 5.90 -0.85 7.30
N ASP A 36 6.88 -0.86 8.21
CA ASP A 36 6.68 -0.30 9.55
C ASP A 36 6.36 1.21 9.50
N GLY A 37 6.92 1.94 8.54
CA GLY A 37 6.60 3.35 8.30
C GLY A 37 5.17 3.55 7.81
N GLU A 38 4.77 2.78 6.79
CA GLU A 38 3.40 2.83 6.24
C GLU A 38 2.35 2.38 7.27
N LEU A 39 2.68 1.42 8.14
CA LEU A 39 1.79 0.96 9.19
C LEU A 39 1.57 2.05 10.25
N LYS A 40 2.60 2.83 10.59
CA LYS A 40 2.46 4.01 11.47
C LYS A 40 1.56 5.07 10.82
N GLU A 41 1.81 5.40 9.55
CA GLU A 41 0.98 6.32 8.76
C GLU A 41 -0.48 5.84 8.75
N PHE A 42 -0.69 4.55 8.48
CA PHE A 42 -2.02 3.94 8.43
C PHE A 42 -2.75 4.02 9.77
N ASN A 43 -2.07 3.79 10.89
CA ASN A 43 -2.68 3.91 12.22
C ASN A 43 -3.08 5.36 12.53
N ILE A 44 -2.27 6.35 12.16
CA ILE A 44 -2.61 7.78 12.30
C ILE A 44 -3.82 8.12 11.42
N PHE A 45 -3.84 7.61 10.18
CA PHE A 45 -4.99 7.76 9.29
C PHE A 45 -6.27 7.17 9.90
N LEU A 46 -6.21 5.98 10.48
CA LEU A 46 -7.34 5.34 11.16
C LEU A 46 -7.81 6.14 12.39
N SER A 47 -6.90 6.69 13.20
CA SER A 47 -7.28 7.52 14.36
C SER A 47 -7.96 8.82 13.95
N ASN A 48 -7.46 9.47 12.90
CA ASN A 48 -8.04 10.71 12.39
C ASN A 48 -9.47 10.50 11.85
N GLN A 49 -9.71 9.36 11.19
CA GLN A 49 -11.07 9.01 10.78
C GLN A 49 -12.02 8.86 11.97
N LYS A 50 -11.62 8.13 13.04
CA LYS A 50 -12.45 7.96 14.24
C LYS A 50 -12.84 9.30 14.87
N ASN A 51 -11.90 10.23 14.97
CA ASN A 51 -12.15 11.55 15.55
C ASN A 51 -13.21 12.35 14.76
N ASN A 52 -13.15 12.31 13.42
CA ASN A 52 -14.12 12.99 12.57
C ASN A 52 -15.54 12.41 12.69
N PHE A 53 -15.68 11.10 12.91
CA PHE A 53 -16.97 10.47 13.18
C PHE A 53 -17.55 10.91 14.53
N SER A 54 -16.71 11.00 15.58
CA SER A 54 -17.15 11.45 16.91
C SER A 54 -17.55 12.92 16.95
N VAL A 55 -16.95 13.79 16.13
CA VAL A 55 -17.30 15.23 16.08
C VAL A 55 -18.63 15.48 15.36
N ASN A 56 -18.98 14.64 14.37
CA ASN A 56 -20.23 14.79 13.60
C ASN A 56 -21.42 14.05 14.23
N GLY A 57 -21.21 13.26 15.29
CA GLY A 57 -22.25 12.56 16.02
C GLY A 57 -22.49 13.21 17.38
N LEU A 58 -23.54 14.01 17.50
CA LEU A 58 -24.06 14.46 18.79
C LEU A 58 -24.24 13.23 19.71
N ALA A 59 -23.66 13.36 20.90
CA ALA A 59 -23.56 12.34 21.95
C ALA A 59 -24.76 11.40 22.05
N GLN A 60 -24.53 10.08 22.03
CA GLN A 60 -25.16 9.13 22.96
C GLN A 60 -24.29 7.89 23.19
N ASN A 61 -24.24 7.52 24.46
CA ASN A 61 -23.55 6.38 25.07
C ASN A 61 -23.96 5.04 24.46
N ASN A 62 -22.99 4.13 24.28
CA ASN A 62 -23.01 2.78 24.87
C ASN A 62 -21.78 1.97 24.44
N LEU A 63 -21.15 1.31 25.42
CA LEU A 63 -20.04 0.38 25.30
C LEU A 63 -20.35 -0.74 24.29
N LYS A 64 -19.90 -0.59 23.04
CA LYS A 64 -19.82 -1.69 22.07
C LYS A 64 -18.53 -1.52 21.29
N GLN A 65 -17.62 -2.48 21.46
CA GLN A 65 -16.41 -2.76 20.69
C GLN A 65 -16.12 -1.73 19.58
N ASP A 66 -15.04 -0.95 19.70
CA ASP A 66 -14.53 -0.02 18.68
C ASP A 66 -14.35 -0.72 17.31
N LYS A 67 -15.45 -0.96 16.61
CA LYS A 67 -15.46 -1.65 15.34
C LYS A 67 -15.08 -0.60 14.32
N VAL A 68 -13.82 -0.64 13.89
CA VAL A 68 -13.36 0.16 12.76
C VAL A 68 -14.29 -0.12 11.58
N ILE A 69 -15.00 0.90 11.13
CA ILE A 69 -15.83 0.83 9.92
C ILE A 69 -14.86 0.84 8.74
N ILE A 70 -14.82 -0.24 7.96
CA ILE A 70 -13.97 -0.33 6.77
C ILE A 70 -14.64 0.49 5.67
N ASP A 71 -14.12 1.68 5.41
CA ASP A 71 -14.59 2.59 4.38
C ASP A 71 -13.76 2.49 3.08
N ASN A 72 -14.19 3.21 2.05
CA ASN A 72 -13.50 3.24 0.76
C ASN A 72 -12.09 3.82 0.84
N ASN A 73 -11.81 4.71 1.80
CA ASN A 73 -10.48 5.29 1.94
C ASN A 73 -9.48 4.26 2.52
N ILE A 74 -9.89 3.45 3.50
CA ILE A 74 -9.11 2.31 4.01
C ILE A 74 -8.83 1.31 2.89
N ILE A 75 -9.86 0.94 2.13
CA ILE A 75 -9.74 -0.02 1.03
C ILE A 75 -8.76 0.50 -0.02
N ARG A 76 -8.91 1.76 -0.47
CA ARG A 76 -8.01 2.38 -1.45
C ARG A 76 -6.59 2.52 -0.93
N PHE A 77 -6.40 2.92 0.33
CA PHE A 77 -5.07 3.02 0.94
C PHE A 77 -4.31 1.71 0.76
N LEU A 78 -4.92 0.59 1.17
CA LEU A 78 -4.30 -0.73 1.13
C LEU A 78 -4.16 -1.25 -0.31
N ALA A 79 -5.15 -0.98 -1.18
CA ALA A 79 -5.14 -1.43 -2.57
C ALA A 79 -4.07 -0.71 -3.43
N VAL A 80 -3.82 0.58 -3.20
CA VAL A 80 -2.70 1.30 -3.85
C VAL A 80 -1.36 0.70 -3.44
N ARG A 81 -1.13 0.48 -2.14
CA ARG A 81 0.12 -0.16 -1.68
C ARG A 81 0.25 -1.59 -2.23
N TRP A 82 -0.83 -2.35 -2.27
CA TRP A 82 -0.83 -3.68 -2.87
C TRP A 82 -0.34 -3.64 -4.32
N THR A 83 -1.02 -2.87 -5.17
CA THR A 83 -0.74 -2.87 -6.62
C THR A 83 0.64 -2.34 -6.95
N LEU A 84 1.09 -1.27 -6.28
CA LEU A 84 2.45 -0.75 -6.48
C LEU A 84 3.53 -1.76 -6.06
N LYS A 85 3.33 -2.47 -4.94
CA LYS A 85 4.31 -3.47 -4.47
C LYS A 85 4.34 -4.70 -5.36
N GLU A 86 3.19 -5.19 -5.84
CA GLU A 86 3.13 -6.27 -6.84
C GLU A 86 3.78 -5.86 -8.17
N ALA A 87 3.49 -4.66 -8.67
CA ALA A 87 4.15 -4.14 -9.87
C ALA A 87 5.67 -4.03 -9.66
N THR A 88 6.13 -3.59 -8.49
CA THR A 88 7.56 -3.54 -8.16
C THR A 88 8.20 -4.93 -8.12
N TYR A 89 7.51 -5.90 -7.51
CA TYR A 89 7.96 -7.30 -7.46
C TYR A 89 8.13 -7.85 -8.88
N LYS A 90 7.14 -7.66 -9.75
CA LYS A 90 7.19 -8.11 -11.15
C LYS A 90 8.32 -7.44 -11.94
N ALA A 91 8.62 -6.18 -11.66
CA ALA A 91 9.71 -5.46 -12.33
C ALA A 91 11.12 -5.97 -11.95
N LEU A 92 11.28 -6.66 -10.82
CA LEU A 92 12.57 -7.16 -10.34
C LEU A 92 12.70 -8.69 -10.37
N PHE A 93 11.58 -9.40 -10.43
CA PHE A 93 11.55 -10.85 -10.58
C PHE A 93 12.06 -11.27 -11.98
N PRO A 94 12.77 -12.41 -12.13
CA PRO A 94 13.18 -13.36 -11.10
C PRO A 94 14.50 -13.02 -10.40
N HIS A 95 15.16 -11.92 -10.77
CA HIS A 95 16.50 -11.62 -10.29
C HIS A 95 16.53 -11.21 -8.82
N TYR A 96 15.50 -10.52 -8.34
CA TYR A 96 15.36 -10.17 -6.93
C TYR A 96 13.99 -10.57 -6.40
N HIS A 97 13.99 -11.18 -5.21
CA HIS A 97 12.80 -11.67 -4.54
C HIS A 97 12.49 -10.77 -3.36
N LEU A 98 11.71 -9.71 -3.61
CA LEU A 98 11.26 -8.79 -2.57
C LEU A 98 10.08 -9.38 -1.80
N ILE A 99 10.04 -9.11 -0.49
CA ILE A 99 8.83 -9.27 0.31
C ILE A 99 8.10 -7.94 0.47
N TRP A 100 6.83 -7.98 0.86
CA TRP A 100 5.99 -6.78 1.04
C TRP A 100 6.63 -5.66 1.85
N LYS A 101 7.35 -6.03 2.93
CA LYS A 101 7.97 -5.08 3.85
C LYS A 101 9.30 -4.51 3.37
N ASP A 102 9.87 -5.08 2.31
CA ASP A 102 11.07 -4.53 1.68
C ASP A 102 10.76 -3.24 0.91
N ILE A 103 9.49 -2.98 0.60
CA ILE A 103 9.07 -1.84 -0.21
C ILE A 103 8.23 -0.90 0.67
N SER A 104 8.49 0.40 0.58
CA SER A 104 7.58 1.44 1.09
C SER A 104 7.19 2.42 0.00
N ILE A 105 5.98 2.97 0.12
CA ILE A 105 5.44 3.99 -0.77
C ILE A 105 5.36 5.29 0.02
N ASN A 106 6.08 6.31 -0.46
CA ASN A 106 5.90 7.69 -0.03
C ASN A 106 5.13 8.46 -1.11
N LYS A 107 4.46 9.54 -0.72
CA LYS A 107 3.80 10.46 -1.66
C LYS A 107 4.51 11.80 -1.63
N ILE A 108 5.15 12.17 -2.73
CA ILE A 108 5.81 13.48 -2.89
C ILE A 108 5.09 14.21 -4.01
N GLU A 109 4.48 15.36 -3.69
CA GLU A 109 3.75 16.21 -4.66
C GLU A 109 2.70 15.45 -5.50
N GLY A 110 1.99 14.51 -4.87
CA GLY A 110 1.00 13.70 -5.58
C GLY A 110 1.56 12.43 -6.23
N LYS A 111 2.86 12.38 -6.52
CA LYS A 111 3.52 11.22 -7.17
C LYS A 111 3.89 10.14 -6.14
N PRO A 112 3.57 8.85 -6.39
CA PRO A 112 4.10 7.77 -5.56
C PRO A 112 5.60 7.63 -5.79
N GLN A 113 6.38 7.54 -4.73
CA GLN A 113 7.79 7.19 -4.76
C GLN A 113 8.01 5.90 -3.99
N LEU A 114 8.66 4.94 -4.65
CA LEU A 114 8.96 3.63 -4.09
C LEU A 114 10.37 3.63 -3.51
N ILE A 115 10.50 3.10 -2.30
CA ILE A 115 11.78 2.90 -1.63
C ILE A 115 11.93 1.42 -1.35
N ILE A 116 13.05 0.83 -1.80
CA ILE A 116 13.43 -0.54 -1.45
C ILE A 116 14.38 -0.46 -0.25
N HIS A 117 13.93 -0.94 0.89
CA HIS A 117 14.71 -1.02 2.12
C HIS A 117 15.85 -2.02 1.95
N ASN A 118 17.03 -1.65 2.46
CA ASN A 118 18.24 -2.47 2.41
C ASN A 118 18.61 -2.94 0.98
N ALA A 119 18.27 -2.14 -0.04
CA ALA A 119 18.50 -2.45 -1.46
C ALA A 119 19.95 -2.93 -1.73
N LYS A 120 20.95 -2.20 -1.21
CA LYS A 120 22.36 -2.56 -1.35
C LYS A 120 22.71 -3.93 -0.78
N GLN A 121 22.16 -4.27 0.39
CA GLN A 121 22.37 -5.58 1.03
C GLN A 121 21.69 -6.72 0.24
N LYS A 122 20.66 -6.40 -0.55
CA LYS A 122 19.97 -7.32 -1.46
C LYS A 122 20.61 -7.39 -2.85
N GLY A 123 21.77 -6.73 -3.06
CA GLY A 123 22.44 -6.66 -4.36
C GLY A 123 21.74 -5.75 -5.39
N ILE A 124 20.82 -4.90 -4.94
CA ILE A 124 20.12 -3.92 -5.77
C ILE A 124 20.85 -2.58 -5.61
N ASN A 125 21.69 -2.25 -6.59
CA ASN A 125 22.51 -1.05 -6.60
C ASN A 125 22.20 -0.20 -7.82
N ASN A 126 22.39 1.12 -7.68
CA ASN A 126 22.36 2.07 -8.79
C ASN A 126 21.10 1.95 -9.65
N ILE A 127 19.93 1.90 -8.99
CA ILE A 127 18.64 1.84 -9.66
C ILE A 127 17.87 3.15 -9.54
N LYS A 128 17.06 3.43 -10.55
CA LYS A 128 16.04 4.46 -10.53
C LYS A 128 14.68 3.81 -10.72
N ILE A 129 13.76 4.08 -9.80
CA ILE A 129 12.40 3.53 -9.83
C ILE A 129 11.45 4.62 -10.29
N HIS A 130 10.73 4.34 -11.37
CA HIS A 130 9.63 5.15 -11.86
C HIS A 130 8.34 4.41 -11.58
N SER A 131 7.37 5.10 -10.99
CA SER A 131 6.06 4.51 -10.72
C SER A 131 4.94 5.46 -11.06
N SER A 132 3.82 4.84 -11.40
CA SER A 132 2.55 5.49 -11.68
C SER A 132 1.43 4.63 -11.11
N VAL A 133 0.40 5.29 -10.62
CA VAL A 133 -0.84 4.65 -10.17
C VAL A 133 -2.01 5.43 -10.75
N SER A 134 -2.99 4.71 -11.27
CA SER A 134 -4.27 5.26 -11.70
C SER A 134 -5.38 4.47 -11.03
N HIS A 135 -6.49 5.13 -10.77
CA HIS A 135 -7.68 4.49 -10.23
C HIS A 135 -8.91 4.99 -10.97
N ASP A 136 -9.80 4.08 -11.33
CA ASP A 136 -11.10 4.41 -11.90
C ASP A 136 -12.17 3.54 -11.25
N LYS A 137 -13.16 4.21 -10.63
CA LYS A 137 -14.24 3.61 -9.82
C LYS A 137 -13.76 2.47 -8.92
N GLU A 138 -13.85 1.25 -9.42
CA GLU A 138 -13.63 -0.01 -8.71
C GLU A 138 -12.25 -0.63 -8.96
N TYR A 139 -11.43 -0.04 -9.84
CA TYR A 139 -10.13 -0.59 -10.19
C TYR A 139 -9.00 0.37 -9.84
N ILE A 140 -7.88 -0.21 -9.42
CA ILE A 140 -6.59 0.49 -9.33
C ILE A 140 -5.61 -0.27 -10.20
N ILE A 141 -4.85 0.45 -11.02
CA ILE A 141 -3.75 -0.06 -11.82
C ILE A 141 -2.47 0.67 -11.46
N SER A 142 -1.38 -0.08 -11.36
CA SER A 142 -0.05 0.44 -11.07
C SER A 142 0.95 -0.06 -12.10
N GLN A 143 1.84 0.84 -12.51
CA GLN A 143 2.98 0.53 -13.37
C GLN A 143 4.26 0.94 -12.67
N VAL A 144 5.28 0.09 -12.76
CA VAL A 144 6.62 0.34 -12.26
C VAL A 144 7.63 0.02 -13.37
N LEU A 145 8.56 0.93 -13.60
CA LEU A 145 9.71 0.75 -14.48
C LEU A 145 10.97 1.03 -13.67
N ILE A 146 11.94 0.13 -13.76
CA ILE A 146 13.20 0.24 -13.04
C ILE A 146 14.33 0.32 -14.05
N GLU A 147 15.14 1.36 -13.92
CA GLU A 147 16.35 1.58 -14.71
C GLU A 147 17.56 1.29 -13.83
N GLY A 148 18.57 0.65 -14.41
CA GLY A 148 19.91 0.55 -13.84
C GLY A 148 20.80 1.58 -14.51
N THR A 149 21.55 2.32 -13.71
CA THR A 149 22.69 3.09 -14.19
C THR A 149 23.91 2.17 -14.25
N ILE A 150 24.56 2.16 -15.41
CA ILE A 150 25.86 1.52 -15.58
C ILE A 150 26.86 2.52 -14.98
N ASP A 151 27.67 2.06 -14.02
CA ASP A 151 28.84 2.81 -13.55
C ASP A 151 29.93 2.79 -14.64
#